data_AF-A0A3D2EVI4-F1
#
_entry.id   AF-A0A3D2EVI4-F1
#
_cell.length_a   1.000
_cell.length_b   1.000
_cell.length_c   1.000
_cell.angle_alpha   90.00
_cell.angle_beta   90.00
_cell.angle_gamma   90.00
#
_symmetry.space_group_name_H-M   'P 1'
#
loop_
_entity.id
_entity.type
_entity.pdbx_description
1 polymer ?
#
loop_
_entity_poly.entity_id
_entity_poly.type
_entity_poly.pdbx_seq_one_letter_code
_entity_poly.pdbx_strand_id
1 'polypeptide(L)'
;DWQDWLQACMKNNPSTSVMLALADILRQQSDADAMAYVTKELDQRPSVRGFNYLIDLHMHKASDQTRQSLQSLKGLTLALEQSKPSFQCKQCGYASNSMQWQCPTCHQWDTTKPVYGLRGE
;
A
#
# COMPACT_ATOMS: atom_id res chain seq x y z
N ASP A 1 9.10 18.51 -12.53
CA ASP A 1 8.14 17.57 -13.16
C ASP A 1 7.24 16.97 -12.06
N TRP A 2 6.08 16.40 -12.37
CA TRP A 2 5.21 15.76 -11.38
C TRP A 2 5.83 14.45 -10.83
N GLN A 3 6.70 13.82 -11.62
CA GLN A 3 7.50 12.67 -11.19
C GLN A 3 8.49 13.04 -10.08
N ASP A 4 9.21 14.16 -10.24
CA ASP A 4 10.11 14.69 -9.21
C ASP A 4 9.35 15.00 -7.91
N TRP A 5 8.11 15.49 -8.04
CA TRP A 5 7.25 15.75 -6.90
C TRP A 5 6.89 14.46 -6.13
N LEU A 6 6.57 13.37 -6.83
CA LEU A 6 6.30 12.07 -6.17
C LEU A 6 7.55 11.53 -5.44
N GLN A 7 8.73 11.69 -6.03
CA GLN A 7 9.98 11.32 -5.37
C GLN A 7 10.22 12.16 -4.11
N ALA A 8 9.95 13.47 -4.17
CA ALA A 8 10.03 14.34 -3.00
C ALA A 8 9.00 13.95 -1.91
N CYS A 9 7.79 13.54 -2.31
CA CYS A 9 6.79 13.01 -1.39
C CYS A 9 7.29 11.75 -0.67
N MET A 10 7.88 10.79 -1.39
CA MET A 10 8.47 9.60 -0.74
C MET A 10 9.59 9.95 0.23
N LYS A 11 10.42 10.93 -0.11
CA LYS A 11 11.53 11.36 0.76
C LYS A 11 11.04 12.00 2.06
N ASN A 12 10.01 12.84 1.97
CA ASN A 12 9.54 13.64 3.10
C ASN A 12 8.46 12.92 3.94
N ASN A 13 7.62 12.12 3.29
CA ASN A 13 6.53 11.39 3.93
C ASN A 13 6.29 10.05 3.20
N PRO A 14 7.12 9.04 3.47
CA PRO A 14 6.99 7.72 2.85
C PRO A 14 5.60 7.15 3.06
N SER A 15 4.97 6.70 1.98
CA SER A 15 3.62 6.13 2.01
C SER A 15 3.49 5.01 0.99
N THR A 16 2.68 4.02 1.32
CA THR A 16 2.41 2.89 0.44
C THR A 16 1.86 3.34 -0.91
N SER A 17 0.94 4.30 -0.92
CA SER A 17 0.33 4.75 -2.18
C SER A 17 1.33 5.46 -3.11
N VAL A 18 2.22 6.29 -2.58
CA VAL A 18 3.24 6.96 -3.41
C VAL A 18 4.30 5.97 -3.87
N MET A 19 4.69 5.01 -3.02
CA MET A 19 5.58 3.90 -3.40
C MET A 19 5.01 3.14 -4.61
N LEU A 20 3.74 2.74 -4.55
CA LEU A 20 3.09 2.00 -5.65
C LEU A 20 2.98 2.85 -6.92
N ALA A 21 2.63 4.13 -6.81
CA ALA A 21 2.57 5.02 -7.96
C ALA A 21 3.93 5.17 -8.67
N LEU A 22 5.02 5.31 -7.91
CA LEU A 22 6.38 5.33 -8.47
C LEU A 22 6.77 3.98 -9.09
N ALA A 23 6.36 2.88 -8.47
CA ALA A 23 6.58 1.54 -9.02
C ALA A 23 5.87 1.33 -10.36
N ASP A 24 4.65 1.84 -10.53
CA ASP A 24 3.91 1.78 -11.79
C ASP A 24 4.61 2.57 -12.90
N ILE A 25 5.25 3.71 -12.57
CA ILE A 25 6.05 4.49 -13.53
C ILE A 25 7.28 3.68 -13.97
N LEU A 26 8.00 3.08 -13.03
CA LEU A 26 9.16 2.24 -13.33
C LEU A 26 8.78 1.00 -14.14
N ARG A 27 7.61 0.43 -13.88
CA ARG A 27 7.07 -0.73 -14.59
C ARG A 27 6.88 -0.46 -16.09
N GLN A 28 6.58 0.78 -16.49
CA GLN A 28 6.49 1.15 -17.91
C GLN A 28 7.82 0.97 -18.65
N GLN A 29 8.95 1.00 -17.93
CA GLN A 29 10.28 0.74 -18.48
C GLN A 29 10.62 -0.74 -18.38
N SER A 30 10.46 -1.32 -17.19
CA SER A 30 10.75 -2.74 -16.94
C SER A 30 10.09 -3.22 -15.64
N ASP A 31 9.47 -4.41 -15.70
CA ASP A 31 9.02 -5.11 -14.49
C ASP A 31 10.18 -5.36 -13.51
N ALA A 32 11.41 -5.52 -13.99
CA ALA A 32 12.58 -5.75 -13.12
C ALA A 32 12.91 -4.53 -12.26
N ASP A 33 12.82 -3.33 -12.84
CA ASP A 33 13.10 -2.09 -12.13
C ASP A 33 12.02 -1.80 -11.09
N ALA A 34 10.76 -2.06 -11.44
CA ALA A 34 9.64 -1.98 -10.49
C ALA A 34 9.80 -2.97 -9.33
N MET A 35 10.18 -4.23 -9.60
CA MET A 35 10.43 -5.23 -8.55
C MET A 35 11.57 -4.81 -7.63
N ALA A 36 12.72 -4.39 -8.19
CA ALA A 36 13.87 -3.96 -7.41
C ALA A 36 13.54 -2.76 -6.51
N TYR A 37 12.83 -1.78 -7.05
CA TYR A 37 12.37 -0.61 -6.30
C TYR A 37 11.43 -0.98 -5.16
N VAL A 38 10.35 -1.73 -5.44
CA VAL A 38 9.36 -2.07 -4.40
C VAL A 38 9.97 -2.97 -3.33
N THR A 39 10.88 -3.89 -3.69
CA THR A 39 11.59 -4.73 -2.72
C THR A 39 12.38 -3.86 -1.74
N LYS A 40 13.17 -2.90 -2.26
CA LYS A 40 13.94 -1.96 -1.44
C LYS A 40 13.07 -1.09 -0.53
N GLU A 41 11.92 -0.64 -1.02
CA GLU A 41 11.01 0.18 -0.22
C GLU A 41 10.29 -0.65 0.85
N LEU A 42 9.93 -1.91 0.56
CA LEU A 42 9.32 -2.82 1.53
C LEU A 42 10.24 -3.22 2.67
N ASP A 43 11.56 -3.32 2.42
CA ASP A 43 12.56 -3.55 3.47
C ASP A 43 12.57 -2.41 4.51
N GLN A 44 12.33 -1.17 4.05
CA GLN A 44 12.28 0.01 4.91
C GLN A 44 10.89 0.20 5.54
N ARG A 45 9.83 -0.06 4.77
CA ARG A 45 8.43 0.11 5.17
C ARG A 45 7.59 -1.05 4.68
N PRO A 46 7.44 -2.12 5.49
CA PRO A 46 6.60 -3.25 5.15
C PRO A 46 5.16 -2.80 4.89
N SER A 47 4.54 -3.31 3.82
CA SER A 47 3.17 -3.00 3.42
C SER A 47 2.52 -4.19 2.71
N VAL A 48 1.34 -4.62 3.15
CA VAL A 48 0.59 -5.73 2.54
C VAL A 48 0.24 -5.41 1.08
N ARG A 49 -0.12 -4.16 0.79
CA ARG A 49 -0.37 -3.69 -0.59
C ARG A 49 0.88 -3.75 -1.45
N GLY A 50 2.04 -3.37 -0.89
CA GLY A 50 3.33 -3.53 -1.58
C GLY A 50 3.68 -4.99 -1.84
N PHE A 51 3.43 -5.89 -0.88
CA PHE A 51 3.61 -7.32 -1.09
C PHE A 51 2.68 -7.88 -2.16
N ASN A 52 1.40 -7.49 -2.17
CA ASN A 52 0.45 -7.86 -3.22
C ASN A 52 0.94 -7.44 -4.60
N TYR A 53 1.47 -6.22 -4.71
CA TYR A 53 2.06 -5.71 -5.94
C TYR A 53 3.30 -6.51 -6.38
N LEU A 54 4.21 -6.86 -5.47
CA LEU A 54 5.36 -7.72 -5.80
C LEU A 54 4.93 -9.12 -6.27
N ILE A 55 3.94 -9.73 -5.61
CA ILE A 55 3.41 -11.03 -6.02
C ILE A 55 2.89 -10.96 -7.47
N ASP A 56 2.18 -9.88 -7.82
CA ASP A 56 1.70 -9.66 -9.18
C ASP A 56 2.84 -9.58 -10.19
N LEU A 57 3.90 -8.81 -9.90
CA LEU A 57 5.07 -8.74 -10.77
C LEU A 57 5.76 -10.10 -10.95
N HIS A 58 5.88 -10.90 -9.89
CA HIS A 58 6.44 -12.25 -9.98
C HIS A 58 5.55 -13.21 -10.77
N MET A 59 4.22 -13.09 -10.65
CA MET A 59 3.28 -13.94 -11.38
C MET A 59 3.36 -13.76 -12.91
N HIS A 60 3.70 -12.56 -13.40
CA HIS A 60 3.87 -12.29 -14.82
C HIS A 60 4.98 -13.13 -15.47
N LYS A 61 6.02 -13.50 -14.72
CA LYS A 61 7.19 -14.27 -15.22
C LYS A 61 7.26 -15.70 -14.70
N ALA A 62 6.34 -16.10 -13.82
CA ALA A 62 6.31 -17.42 -13.20
C ALA A 62 5.87 -18.53 -14.17
N SER A 63 6.33 -19.76 -13.95
CA SER A 63 5.74 -20.97 -14.53
C SER A 63 4.34 -21.25 -13.94
N ASP A 64 3.56 -22.12 -14.58
CA ASP A 64 2.19 -22.41 -14.14
C ASP A 64 2.11 -22.92 -12.69
N GLN A 65 3.05 -23.79 -12.30
CA GLN A 65 3.09 -24.34 -10.95
C GLN A 65 3.42 -23.25 -9.91
N THR A 66 4.45 -22.42 -10.16
CA THR A 66 4.82 -21.32 -9.27
C THR A 66 3.71 -20.28 -9.18
N ARG A 67 3.00 -20.01 -10.29
CA ARG A 67 1.89 -19.07 -10.32
C ARG A 67 0.74 -19.50 -9.42
N GLN A 68 0.40 -20.79 -9.37
CA GLN A 68 -0.63 -21.30 -8.45
C GLN A 68 -0.25 -21.08 -6.98
N SER A 69 1.00 -21.35 -6.60
CA SER A 69 1.48 -21.10 -5.24
C SER A 69 1.44 -19.61 -4.88
N LEU A 70 1.86 -18.73 -5.80
CA LEU A 70 1.79 -17.28 -5.63
C LEU A 70 0.35 -16.78 -5.51
N GLN A 71 -0.58 -17.35 -6.26
CA GLN A 71 -2.00 -17.00 -6.17
C GLN A 71 -2.60 -17.35 -4.81
N SER A 72 -2.23 -18.51 -4.24
CA SER A 72 -2.63 -18.87 -2.87
C SER A 72 -2.07 -17.89 -1.83
N LEU A 73 -0.79 -17.51 -1.95
CA LEU A 73 -0.18 -16.50 -1.08
C LEU A 73 -0.89 -15.14 -1.22
N LYS A 74 -1.19 -14.72 -2.45
CA LYS A 74 -1.94 -13.48 -2.73
C LYS A 74 -3.33 -13.50 -2.08
N GLY A 75 -4.01 -14.64 -2.10
CA GLY A 75 -5.31 -14.79 -1.43
C GLY A 75 -5.24 -14.49 0.07
N LEU A 76 -4.19 -14.95 0.74
CA LEU A 76 -3.97 -14.70 2.17
C LEU A 76 -3.68 -13.21 2.44
N THR A 77 -2.81 -12.60 1.64
CA THR A 77 -2.45 -11.18 1.82
C THR A 77 -3.62 -10.25 1.49
N LEU A 78 -4.45 -10.57 0.49
CA LEU A 78 -5.70 -9.83 0.22
C LEU A 78 -6.68 -9.92 1.39
N ALA A 79 -6.82 -11.09 2.02
CA ALA A 79 -7.66 -11.22 3.21
C ALA A 79 -7.14 -10.37 4.39
N LEU A 80 -5.81 -10.29 4.54
CA LEU A 80 -5.18 -9.42 5.55
C LEU A 80 -5.43 -7.92 5.28
N GLU A 81 -5.50 -7.54 4.00
CA GLU A 81 -5.78 -6.17 3.54
C GLU A 81 -7.25 -5.77 3.76
N GLN A 82 -8.20 -6.59 3.31
CA GLN A 82 -9.64 -6.29 3.37
C GLN A 82 -10.20 -6.19 4.80
N SER A 83 -9.52 -6.79 5.78
CA SER A 83 -9.98 -6.85 7.16
C SER A 83 -9.84 -5.54 7.96
N LYS A 84 -9.27 -4.46 7.39
CA LYS A 84 -8.94 -3.25 8.15
C LYS A 84 -9.53 -1.94 7.63
N PRO A 85 -9.93 -1.05 8.55
CA PRO A 85 -10.38 0.29 8.23
C PRO A 85 -9.24 1.16 7.70
N SER A 86 -9.47 1.89 6.61
CA SER A 86 -8.49 2.83 6.05
C SER A 86 -8.28 4.08 6.92
N PHE A 87 -9.27 4.43 7.75
CA PHE A 87 -9.24 5.61 8.60
C PHE A 87 -9.67 5.28 10.04
N GLN A 88 -9.07 5.98 11.00
CA GLN A 88 -9.40 5.86 12.41
C GLN A 88 -9.36 7.23 13.10
N CYS A 89 -10.39 7.52 13.90
CA CYS A 89 -10.43 8.67 14.80
C CYS A 89 -9.38 8.50 15.90
N LYS A 90 -8.46 9.47 16.01
CA LYS A 90 -7.40 9.49 17.04
C LYS A 90 -7.90 9.84 18.45
N GLN A 91 -9.15 10.30 18.58
CA GLN A 91 -9.74 10.66 19.87
C GLN A 91 -10.56 9.51 20.48
N CYS A 92 -11.47 8.91 19.71
CA CYS A 92 -12.38 7.89 20.25
C CYS A 92 -12.25 6.51 19.61
N GLY A 93 -11.37 6.34 18.62
CA GLY A 93 -11.11 5.05 17.98
C GLY A 93 -12.14 4.61 16.93
N TYR A 94 -13.16 5.42 16.63
CA TYR A 94 -14.09 5.15 15.51
C TYR A 94 -13.31 4.87 14.22
N ALA A 95 -13.67 3.82 13.48
CA ALA A 95 -12.93 3.40 12.30
C ALA A 95 -13.85 3.18 11.10
N SER A 96 -13.37 3.56 9.91
CA SER A 96 -14.13 3.55 8.66
C SER A 96 -13.21 3.36 7.46
N ASN A 97 -13.78 2.92 6.33
CA ASN A 97 -13.11 2.89 5.04
C ASN A 97 -13.19 4.23 4.29
N SER A 98 -13.98 5.18 4.78
CA SER A 98 -14.11 6.52 4.21
C SER A 98 -13.66 7.59 5.20
N MET A 99 -13.06 8.66 4.68
CA MET A 99 -12.66 9.80 5.49
C MET A 99 -13.89 10.57 5.97
N GLN A 100 -13.97 10.79 7.29
CA GLN A 100 -15.03 11.55 7.94
C GLN A 100 -14.42 12.82 8.56
N TRP A 101 -14.76 13.99 8.00
CA TRP A 101 -14.27 15.27 8.49
C TRP A 101 -14.71 15.54 9.93
N GLN A 102 -15.96 15.20 10.27
CA GLN A 102 -16.46 15.16 11.62
C GLN A 102 -16.67 13.70 12.05
N CYS A 103 -16.10 13.30 13.18
CA CYS A 103 -16.24 11.93 13.68
C CYS A 103 -17.70 11.64 14.08
N PRO A 104 -18.36 10.58 13.56
CA PRO A 104 -19.74 10.26 13.90
C PRO A 104 -19.97 9.87 15.37
N THR A 105 -18.93 9.45 16.10
CA THR A 105 -19.03 8.99 17.49
C THR A 105 -18.73 10.09 18.51
N CYS A 106 -17.62 10.81 18.35
CA CYS A 106 -17.23 11.86 19.31
C CYS A 106 -17.54 13.29 18.83
N HIS A 107 -18.07 13.45 17.62
CA HIS A 107 -18.45 14.72 16.99
C HIS A 107 -17.32 15.74 16.83
N GLN A 108 -16.07 15.35 17.06
CA GLN A 108 -14.88 16.17 16.88
C GLN A 108 -14.48 16.26 15.40
N TRP A 109 -14.03 17.44 14.99
CA TRP A 109 -13.54 17.71 13.64
C TRP A 109 -12.06 17.36 13.50
N ASP A 110 -11.65 16.97 12.29
CA ASP A 110 -10.25 16.69 11.91
C ASP A 110 -9.53 15.61 12.77
N THR A 111 -10.29 14.72 13.41
CA THR A 111 -9.72 13.65 14.26
C THR A 111 -9.55 12.33 13.53
N THR A 112 -10.26 12.12 12.43
CA THR A 112 -10.21 10.92 11.59
C THR A 112 -8.99 11.00 10.67
N LYS A 113 -7.99 10.15 10.89
CA LYS A 113 -6.74 10.13 10.10
C LYS A 113 -6.55 8.77 9.43
N PRO A 114 -5.78 8.68 8.33
CA PRO A 114 -5.41 7.41 7.73
C PRO A 114 -4.74 6.49 8.77
N VAL A 115 -5.00 5.19 8.65
CA VAL A 115 -4.25 4.18 9.38
C VAL A 115 -2.92 3.96 8.64
N TYR A 116 -1.81 3.99 9.38
CA TYR A 116 -0.46 3.81 8.82
C TYR A 116 0.16 2.45 9.23
N GLY A 117 1.16 2.02 8.48
CA GLY A 117 1.99 0.85 8.76
C GLY A 117 1.62 -0.35 7.88
N LEU A 118 2.01 -1.56 8.30
CA LEU A 118 1.95 -2.79 7.47
C LEU A 118 0.61 -3.01 6.73
N ARG A 119 -0.51 -2.64 7.34
CA ARG A 119 -1.86 -2.85 6.79
C ARG A 119 -2.58 -1.56 6.40
N GLY A 120 -1.85 -0.45 6.33
CA GLY A 120 -2.40 0.88 6.03
C GLY A 120 -1.52 1.61 5.02
N GLU A 121 -1.57 2.94 5.06
CA GLU A 121 -0.63 3.78 4.31
C GLU A 121 0.80 3.64 4.83
#